data_AF-A0A521RJ29-F1
#
_entry.id   AF-A0A521RJ29-F1
#
_cell.length_a   1.000
_cell.length_b   1.000
_cell.length_c   1.000
_cell.angle_alpha   90.00
_cell.angle_beta   90.00
_cell.angle_gamma   90.00
#
_symmetry.space_group_name_H-M   'P 1'
#
loop_
_entity.id
_entity.type
_entity.pdbx_description
1 polymer ?
#
loop_
_entity_poly.entity_id
_entity_poly.type
_entity_poly.pdbx_seq_one_letter_code
_entity_poly.pdbx_strand_id
1 'polypeptide(L)'
;MNGVKCEQALARVLAYLRGMDIPLTVDTSIAALKLVEEALAASEADLYGYIMDRLPERFALPELQLPPLTPPIRRGSIGYANRPDAPHVSQR
;
A
#
# COMPACT_ATOMS: atom_id res chain seq x y z
N MET A 1 5.90 29.26 7.96
CA MET A 1 5.15 28.99 6.72
C MET A 1 3.86 28.25 7.09
N ASN A 2 2.78 28.96 7.41
CA ASN A 2 1.51 28.35 7.88
C ASN A 2 0.38 28.33 6.82
N GLY A 3 0.63 28.86 5.61
CA GLY A 3 -0.37 28.94 4.54
C GLY A 3 -0.48 27.71 3.63
N VAL A 4 0.30 26.65 3.84
CA VAL A 4 0.49 25.58 2.85
C VAL A 4 -0.15 24.24 3.25
N LYS A 5 -0.77 24.13 4.43
CA LYS A 5 -1.35 22.86 4.91
C LYS A 5 -2.55 22.39 4.10
N CYS A 6 -3.45 23.30 3.72
CA CYS A 6 -4.65 22.98 2.94
C CYS A 6 -4.31 22.51 1.52
N GLU A 7 -3.50 23.31 0.81
CA GLU A 7 -3.07 22.98 -0.56
C GLU A 7 -2.27 21.66 -0.60
N GLN A 8 -1.36 21.46 0.37
CA GLN A 8 -0.61 20.20 0.47
C GLN A 8 -1.53 19.01 0.76
N ALA A 9 -2.49 19.17 1.67
CA ALA A 9 -3.45 18.11 1.98
C ALA A 9 -4.27 17.73 0.76
N LEU A 10 -4.82 18.71 0.04
CA LEU A 10 -5.56 18.46 -1.19
C LEU A 10 -4.69 17.80 -2.27
N ALA A 11 -3.49 18.33 -2.50
CA ALA A 11 -2.56 17.75 -3.46
C ALA A 11 -2.22 16.29 -3.12
N ARG A 12 -2.09 15.96 -1.82
CA ARG A 12 -1.85 14.60 -1.34
C ARG A 12 -3.03 13.68 -1.62
N VAL A 13 -4.25 14.12 -1.34
CA VAL A 13 -5.48 13.34 -1.62
C VAL A 13 -5.60 13.06 -3.11
N LEU A 14 -5.46 14.07 -3.96
CA LEU A 14 -5.56 13.91 -5.41
C LEU A 14 -4.48 12.99 -5.97
N ALA A 15 -3.25 13.08 -5.43
CA ALA A 15 -2.16 12.17 -5.79
C ALA A 15 -2.47 10.73 -5.38
N TYR A 16 -3.07 10.53 -4.21
CA TYR A 16 -3.47 9.21 -3.70
C TYR A 16 -4.56 8.57 -4.57
N LEU A 17 -5.62 9.33 -4.88
CA LEU A 17 -6.69 8.87 -5.78
C LEU A 17 -6.15 8.48 -7.15
N ARG A 18 -5.27 9.29 -7.73
CA ARG A 18 -4.60 8.99 -9.00
C ARG A 18 -3.75 7.72 -8.92
N GLY A 19 -3.04 7.52 -7.80
CA GLY A 19 -2.22 6.31 -7.58
C GLY A 19 -3.03 5.03 -7.43
N MET A 20 -4.34 5.13 -7.17
CA MET A 20 -5.28 4.00 -7.11
C MET A 20 -6.12 3.88 -8.39
N ASP A 21 -5.70 4.53 -9.48
CA ASP A 21 -6.42 4.57 -10.76
C ASP A 21 -7.85 5.11 -10.65
N ILE A 22 -8.14 5.93 -9.63
CA ILE A 22 -9.43 6.61 -9.51
C ILE A 22 -9.40 7.86 -10.41
N PRO A 23 -10.32 7.99 -11.38
CA PRO A 23 -10.33 9.14 -12.29
C PRO A 23 -10.67 10.42 -11.53
N LEU A 24 -9.86 11.45 -11.73
CA LEU A 24 -10.07 12.79 -11.16
C LEU A 24 -11.13 13.57 -11.95
N THR A 25 -12.38 13.12 -11.86
CA THR A 25 -13.54 13.85 -12.38
C THR A 25 -13.85 15.09 -11.54
N VAL A 26 -14.77 15.93 -12.03
CA VAL A 26 -15.27 17.08 -11.26
C VAL A 26 -15.86 16.61 -9.91
N ASP A 27 -16.65 15.55 -9.91
CA ASP A 27 -17.30 15.03 -8.70
C ASP A 27 -16.29 14.54 -7.66
N THR A 28 -15.27 13.78 -8.09
CA THR A 28 -14.22 13.31 -7.18
C THR A 28 -13.37 14.46 -6.64
N SER A 29 -13.15 15.49 -7.44
CA SER A 29 -12.42 16.70 -7.01
C SER A 29 -13.22 17.49 -5.97
N ILE A 30 -14.54 17.63 -6.16
CA ILE A 30 -15.43 18.25 -5.17
C ILE A 30 -15.46 17.42 -3.87
N ALA A 31 -15.53 16.09 -3.98
CA ALA A 31 -15.49 15.22 -2.81
C ALA A 31 -14.18 15.33 -2.02
N ALA A 32 -13.04 15.43 -2.72
CA ALA A 32 -11.72 15.62 -2.11
C ALA A 32 -11.63 16.98 -1.40
N LEU A 33 -12.14 18.05 -2.02
CA LEU A 33 -12.21 19.38 -1.41
C LEU A 33 -13.03 19.36 -0.11
N LYS A 34 -14.21 18.76 -0.13
CA LYS A 34 -15.08 18.64 1.06
C LYS A 34 -14.40 17.85 2.18
N LEU A 35 -13.67 16.78 1.84
CA LEU A 35 -12.93 16.00 2.83
C LEU A 35 -11.83 16.84 3.52
N VAL A 36 -11.08 17.63 2.75
CA VAL A 36 -10.05 18.53 3.31
C VAL A 36 -10.67 19.65 4.13
N GLU A 37 -11.78 20.23 3.68
CA GLU A 37 -12.54 21.23 4.43
C GLU A 37 -12.95 20.70 5.81
N GLU A 38 -13.56 19.52 5.87
CA GLU A 38 -13.97 18.89 7.13
C GLU A 38 -12.79 18.60 8.06
N ALA A 39 -11.68 18.11 7.52
CA ALA A 39 -10.47 17.82 8.29
C ALA A 39 -9.87 19.11 8.90
N LEU A 40 -9.92 20.22 8.16
CA LEU A 40 -9.50 21.53 8.67
C LEU A 40 -10.49 22.06 9.72
N ALA A 41 -11.79 21.91 9.50
CA ALA A 41 -12.83 22.33 10.43
C ALA A 41 -12.76 21.58 11.77
N ALA A 42 -12.38 20.29 11.75
CA ALA A 42 -12.17 19.50 12.94
C ALA A 42 -10.99 19.99 13.82
N SER A 43 -10.10 20.85 13.28
CA SER A 43 -8.88 21.34 13.96
C SER A 43 -8.05 20.20 14.58
N GLU A 44 -8.03 19.05 13.91
CA GLU A 44 -7.27 17.88 14.33
C GLU A 44 -5.76 18.17 14.34
N ALA A 45 -5.07 17.60 15.32
CA ALA A 45 -3.62 17.72 15.40
C ALA A 45 -2.94 16.97 14.24
N ASP A 46 -3.54 15.87 13.79
CA ASP A 46 -3.11 15.08 12.64
C ASP A 46 -4.14 15.17 11.48
N LEU A 47 -3.96 16.20 10.65
CA LEU A 47 -4.77 16.42 9.46
C LEU A 47 -4.73 15.22 8.49
N TYR A 48 -3.56 14.60 8.32
CA TYR A 48 -3.38 13.55 7.33
C TYR A 48 -3.95 12.21 7.81
N GLY A 49 -3.78 11.88 9.08
CA GLY A 49 -4.42 10.71 9.70
C GLY A 49 -5.95 10.78 9.52
N TYR A 50 -6.55 11.91 9.90
CA TYR A 50 -8.00 12.11 9.74
C TYR A 50 -8.48 11.91 8.30
N ILE A 51 -7.75 12.50 7.33
CA ILE A 51 -8.09 12.37 5.91
C ILE A 51 -8.00 10.91 5.47
N MET A 52 -6.92 10.21 5.82
CA MET A 52 -6.68 8.83 5.38
C MET A 52 -7.69 7.84 5.96
N ASP A 53 -8.13 8.05 7.21
CA ASP A 53 -9.15 7.21 7.83
C ASP A 53 -10.51 7.32 7.13
N ARG A 54 -10.86 8.51 6.63
CA ARG A 54 -12.15 8.81 6.00
C ARG A 54 -12.17 8.66 4.48
N LEU A 55 -11.00 8.55 3.85
CA LEU A 55 -10.89 8.42 2.40
C LEU A 55 -11.61 7.17 1.87
N PRO A 56 -11.47 5.97 2.47
CA PRO A 56 -12.19 4.77 2.02
C PRO A 56 -13.72 4.87 2.15
N GLU A 57 -14.23 5.69 3.06
CA GLU A 57 -15.67 5.88 3.25
C GLU A 57 -16.30 6.71 2.12
N ARG A 58 -15.52 7.56 1.46
CA ARG A 58 -15.99 8.53 0.45
C ARG A 58 -15.72 8.12 -0.98
N PHE A 59 -14.68 7.33 -1.18
CA PHE A 59 -14.24 6.89 -2.50
C PHE A 59 -14.36 5.37 -2.55
N ALA A 60 -14.91 4.85 -3.65
CA ALA A 60 -14.93 3.41 -3.90
C ALA A 60 -13.50 2.95 -4.23
N LEU A 61 -12.69 2.74 -3.19
CA LEU A 61 -11.31 2.31 -3.35
C LEU A 61 -11.27 0.86 -3.82
N PRO A 62 -10.41 0.52 -4.80
CA PRO A 62 -10.23 -0.86 -5.20
C PRO A 62 -9.72 -1.69 -4.02
N GLU A 63 -10.23 -2.91 -3.90
CA GLU A 63 -9.74 -3.84 -2.89
C GLU A 63 -8.27 -4.17 -3.16
N LEU A 64 -7.44 -4.01 -2.13
CA LEU A 64 -6.00 -4.14 -2.27
C LEU A 64 -5.64 -5.62 -2.39
N GLN A 65 -5.29 -6.05 -3.61
CA GLN A 65 -4.80 -7.40 -3.86
C GLN A 65 -3.38 -7.53 -3.29
N LEU A 66 -3.27 -8.08 -2.09
CA LEU A 66 -1.97 -8.34 -1.48
C LEU A 66 -1.24 -9.43 -2.27
N PRO A 67 0.07 -9.26 -2.53
CA PRO A 67 0.87 -10.34 -3.07
C PRO A 67 0.87 -11.52 -2.09
N PRO A 68 1.05 -12.75 -2.58
CA PRO A 68 1.18 -13.91 -1.70
C PRO A 68 2.32 -13.69 -0.71
N LEU A 69 2.09 -14.07 0.56
CA LEU A 69 3.02 -13.88 1.68
C LEU A 69 4.43 -14.38 1.41
N THR A 70 4.58 -15.37 0.53
CA THR A 70 5.87 -15.84 0.06
C THR A 70 5.80 -16.10 -1.45
N PRO A 71 6.88 -15.81 -2.20
CA PRO A 71 6.99 -16.31 -3.55
C PRO A 71 6.94 -17.86 -3.52
N PRO A 72 6.43 -18.50 -4.57
CA PRO A 72 6.39 -19.96 -4.64
C PRO A 72 7.81 -20.53 -4.43
N ILE A 73 7.98 -21.34 -3.40
CA ILE A 73 9.28 -21.95 -3.06
C ILE A 73 9.63 -22.96 -4.15
N ARG A 74 10.53 -22.57 -5.05
CA ARG A 74 11.18 -23.51 -5.97
C ARG A 74 12.40 -24.08 -5.26
N ARG A 75 12.24 -25.26 -4.64
CA ARG A 75 13.36 -25.98 -4.03
C ARG A 75 14.31 -26.44 -5.14
N GLY A 76 15.29 -25.61 -5.47
CA GLY A 76 16.43 -26.04 -6.26
C GLY A 76 17.18 -27.11 -5.48
N SER A 77 17.13 -28.36 -5.95
CA SER A 77 17.93 -29.42 -5.38
C SER A 77 19.40 -29.12 -5.68
N ILE A 78 20.11 -28.58 -4.69
CA ILE A 78 21.57 -28.59 -4.67
C ILE A 78 21.96 -30.05 -4.51
N GLY A 79 22.30 -30.68 -5.63
CA GLY A 79 22.67 -32.10 -5.70
C GLY A 79 24.00 -32.33 -4.99
N TYR A 80 23.98 -32.36 -3.65
CA TYR A 80 25.06 -32.91 -2.85
C TYR A 80 25.14 -34.41 -3.17
N ALA A 81 25.79 -34.74 -4.29
CA ALA A 81 26.23 -36.09 -4.57
C ALA A 81 27.17 -36.49 -3.44
N ASN A 82 26.82 -37.59 -2.79
CA ASN A 82 27.59 -38.18 -1.70
C ASN A 82 29.04 -38.36 -2.19
N ARG A 83 29.97 -37.69 -1.52
CA ARG A 83 31.40 -37.69 -1.85
C ARG A 83 31.92 -39.15 -1.82
N PRO A 84 32.81 -39.56 -2.73
CA PRO A 84 33.25 -40.96 -2.89
C PRO A 84 34.07 -41.58 -1.74
N ASP A 85 33.98 -41.07 -0.51
CA ASP A 85 34.78 -41.54 0.63
C ASP A 85 34.01 -42.49 1.58
N ALA A 86 32.87 -43.04 1.17
CA ALA A 86 32.16 -44.02 2.00
C ALA A 86 32.78 -45.43 1.80
N PRO A 87 33.34 -46.07 2.85
CA PRO A 87 33.91 -47.40 2.73
C PRO A 87 32.83 -48.45 2.45
N HIS A 88 33.10 -49.34 1.48
CA HIS A 88 32.29 -50.53 1.23
C HIS A 88 32.35 -51.46 2.46
N VAL A 89 31.28 -51.46 3.25
CA VAL A 89 31.05 -52.51 4.26
C VAL A 89 30.49 -53.72 3.52
N SER A 90 31.35 -54.70 3.27
CA SER A 90 30.98 -56.05 2.86
C SER A 90 30.51 -56.82 4.09
N GLN A 91 29.29 -57.34 4.07
CA GLN A 91 28.90 -58.44 4.95
C GLN A 91 28.24 -59.55 4.14
N ARG A 92 28.55 -60.77 4.60
CA ARG A 92 28.35 -62.09 3.99
C ARG A 92 26.89 -62.52 3.99
#